data_AF-A0A645GW09-F1
#
_entry.id   AF-A0A645GW09-F1
#
_cell.length_a   1.000
_cell.length_b   1.000
_cell.length_c   1.000
_cell.angle_alpha   90.00
_cell.angle_beta   90.00
_cell.angle_gamma   90.00
#
_symmetry.space_group_name_H-M   'P 1'
#
loop_
_entity.id
_entity.type
_entity.pdbx_description
1 polymer ?
#
loop_
_entity_poly.entity_id
_entity_poly.type
_entity_poly.pdbx_seq_one_letter_code
_entity_poly.pdbx_strand_id
1 'polypeptide(L)'
;MVHPSPVQKAFLEHYSFQCGYCTPGFVNSATVLVEKLQKHPVPADEVEKAIEEQLEPHICRCTGYVRYYNAVRDVILKTPGLTTGKRSKEVVNNG
;
A
#
# COMPACT_ATOMS: atom_id res chain seq x y z
N MET A 1 -6.81 -22.92 -8.80
CA MET A 1 -6.19 -21.72 -9.40
C MET A 1 -5.91 -20.75 -8.27
N VAL A 2 -4.69 -20.24 -8.13
CA VAL A 2 -4.31 -19.29 -7.06
C VAL A 2 -4.75 -17.89 -7.48
N HIS A 3 -5.45 -17.19 -6.59
CA HIS A 3 -5.88 -15.80 -6.81
C HIS A 3 -4.94 -14.84 -6.07
N PRO A 4 -4.44 -13.77 -6.72
CA PRO A 4 -3.61 -12.78 -6.04
C PRO A 4 -4.40 -12.06 -4.95
N SER A 5 -3.76 -11.78 -3.81
CA SER A 5 -4.33 -10.91 -2.79
C SER A 5 -4.54 -9.48 -3.34
N PRO A 6 -5.37 -8.63 -2.71
CA PRO A 6 -5.52 -7.23 -3.11
C PRO A 6 -4.17 -6.49 -3.20
N VAL A 7 -3.25 -6.75 -2.27
CA VAL A 7 -1.90 -6.19 -2.27
C VAL A 7 -1.09 -6.68 -3.47
N GLN A 8 -1.10 -7.99 -3.75
CA GLN A 8 -0.38 -8.55 -4.89
C GLN A 8 -0.92 -8.00 -6.22
N LYS A 9 -2.25 -7.86 -6.33
CA LYS A 9 -2.90 -7.27 -7.50
C LYS A 9 -2.48 -5.81 -7.70
N ALA A 10 -2.49 -4.99 -6.64
CA ALA A 10 -2.05 -3.61 -6.71
C ALA A 10 -0.57 -3.49 -7.10
N PHE A 11 0.30 -4.37 -6.57
CA PHE A 11 1.73 -4.34 -6.94
C PHE A 11 1.96 -4.66 -8.42
N LEU A 12 1.10 -5.49 -9.02
CA LEU A 12 1.11 -5.75 -10.47
C LEU A 12 0.63 -4.52 -11.25
N GLU A 13 -0.48 -3.91 -10.85
CA GLU A 13 -1.09 -2.74 -11.51
C GLU A 13 -0.18 -1.50 -11.48
N HIS A 14 0.59 -1.33 -10.40
CA HIS A 14 1.52 -0.21 -10.21
C HIS A 14 2.96 -0.50 -10.65
N TYR A 15 3.24 -1.68 -11.21
CA TYR A 15 4.60 -2.10 -11.58
C TYR A 15 5.61 -1.89 -10.44
N SER A 16 5.25 -2.31 -9.22
CA SER A 16 5.95 -1.95 -7.99
C SER A 16 7.31 -2.65 -7.81
N PHE A 17 7.62 -3.65 -8.64
CA PHE A 17 8.86 -4.43 -8.55
C PHE A 17 9.56 -4.58 -9.91
N GLN A 18 10.87 -4.86 -9.85
CA GLN A 18 11.70 -5.22 -11.01
C GLN A 18 12.33 -6.60 -10.80
N CYS A 19 13.41 -6.69 -10.01
CA CYS A 19 14.09 -7.96 -9.75
C CYS A 19 13.27 -8.96 -8.90
N GLY A 20 12.21 -8.49 -8.24
CA GLY A 20 11.31 -9.32 -7.43
C GLY A 20 11.84 -9.76 -6.06
N TYR A 21 13.15 -9.65 -5.80
CA TYR A 21 13.77 -10.21 -4.58
C TYR A 21 13.14 -9.68 -3.28
N CYS A 22 12.93 -8.37 -3.19
CA CYS A 22 12.32 -7.73 -2.02
C CYS A 22 10.79 -7.86 -1.96
N THR A 23 10.14 -8.22 -3.07
CA THR A 23 8.68 -8.13 -3.23
C THR A 23 7.89 -8.97 -2.22
N PRO A 24 8.28 -10.21 -1.88
CA PRO A 24 7.56 -10.96 -0.84
C PRO A 24 7.53 -10.24 0.51
N GLY A 25 8.61 -9.56 0.90
CA GLY A 25 8.68 -8.77 2.12
C GLY A 25 7.72 -7.59 2.11
N PHE A 26 7.70 -6.83 1.00
CA PHE A 26 6.75 -5.73 0.81
C PHE A 26 5.30 -6.22 0.81
N VAL A 27 5.00 -7.36 0.15
CA VAL A 27 3.65 -7.94 0.14
C VAL A 27 3.20 -8.28 1.56
N ASN A 28 4.07 -8.93 2.34
CA ASN A 28 3.74 -9.30 3.72
C ASN A 28 3.51 -8.07 4.61
N SER A 29 4.40 -7.08 4.53
CA SER A 29 4.29 -5.86 5.35
C SER A 29 3.06 -5.02 5.02
N ALA A 30 2.77 -4.84 3.73
CA ALA A 30 1.56 -4.17 3.28
C ALA A 30 0.28 -4.93 3.66
N THR A 31 0.31 -6.27 3.64
CA THR A 31 -0.82 -7.09 4.09
C THR A 31 -1.07 -6.89 5.59
N VAL A 32 -0.02 -6.91 6.41
CA VAL A 32 -0.10 -6.61 7.85
C VAL A 32 -0.64 -5.20 8.09
N LEU A 33 -0.25 -4.20 7.28
CA LEU A 33 -0.82 -2.86 7.38
C LEU A 33 -2.32 -2.88 7.19
N VAL A 34 -2.80 -3.51 6.12
CA VAL A 34 -4.22 -3.60 5.79
C VAL A 34 -5.00 -4.27 6.92
N GLU A 35 -4.49 -5.38 7.45
CA GLU A 35 -5.11 -6.10 8.58
C GLU A 35 -5.14 -5.26 9.88
N LYS A 36 -4.09 -4.47 10.15
CA LYS A 36 -4.08 -3.53 11.27
C LYS A 36 -5.15 -2.45 11.09
N LEU A 37 -5.25 -1.87 9.90
CA LEU A 37 -6.22 -0.81 9.58
C LEU A 37 -7.67 -1.32 9.58
N GLN A 38 -7.91 -2.60 9.30
CA GLN A 38 -9.24 -3.22 9.46
C GLN A 38 -9.72 -3.19 10.91
N LYS A 39 -8.80 -3.32 11.88
CA LYS A 39 -9.10 -3.31 13.32
C LYS A 39 -9.07 -1.89 13.90
N HIS A 40 -8.12 -1.10 13.43
CA HIS A 40 -7.85 0.26 13.89
C HIS A 40 -7.66 1.20 12.70
N PRO A 41 -8.76 1.67 12.08
CA PRO A 41 -8.69 2.57 10.93
C PRO A 41 -8.01 3.89 11.31
N VAL A 42 -7.19 4.44 10.41
CA VAL A 42 -6.50 5.74 10.61
C VAL A 42 -7.21 6.87 9.88
N PRO A 43 -7.08 8.14 10.30
CA PRO A 43 -7.54 9.27 9.50
C PRO A 43 -7.01 9.22 8.05
N ALA A 44 -7.83 9.62 7.07
CA ALA A 44 -7.46 9.55 5.65
C ALA A 44 -6.22 10.38 5.30
N ASP A 45 -5.98 11.46 6.04
CA ASP A 45 -4.79 12.33 5.96
C ASP A 45 -3.55 11.75 6.66
N GLU A 46 -3.68 10.68 7.46
CA GLU A 46 -2.57 9.97 8.10
C GLU A 46 -2.12 8.71 7.34
N VAL A 47 -2.75 8.39 6.20
CA VAL A 47 -2.45 7.18 5.42
C VAL A 47 -1.00 7.12 4.97
N GLU A 48 -0.43 8.23 4.49
CA GLU A 48 0.97 8.25 4.02
C GLU A 48 1.94 7.89 5.14
N LYS A 49 1.73 8.47 6.33
CA LYS A 49 2.54 8.20 7.50
C LYS A 49 2.46 6.71 7.92
N ALA A 50 1.26 6.14 7.89
CA ALA A 50 1.07 4.71 8.20
C ALA A 50 1.79 3.80 7.19
N ILE A 51 1.85 4.18 5.91
CA ILE A 51 2.58 3.45 4.88
C ILE A 51 4.10 3.59 5.09
N GLU A 52 4.58 4.81 5.33
CA GLU A 52 5.98 5.12 5.62
C GLU A 52 6.50 4.27 6.78
N GLU A 53 5.87 4.34 7.94
CA GLU A 53 6.29 3.62 9.15
C GLU A 53 6.32 2.10 8.96
N GLN A 54 5.41 1.55 8.15
CA GLN A 54 5.30 0.11 7.96
C GLN A 54 6.24 -0.43 6.88
N LEU A 55 6.55 0.37 5.84
CA LEU A 55 7.36 -0.07 4.70
C LEU A 55 8.83 0.36 4.78
N GLU A 56 9.17 1.38 5.57
CA GLU A 56 10.55 1.89 5.73
C GLU A 56 11.60 0.81 6.05
N PRO A 57 11.32 -0.23 6.86
CA PRO A 57 12.28 -1.31 7.12
C PRO A 57 12.59 -2.20 5.90
N HIS A 58 11.83 -2.09 4.81
CA HIS A 58 11.99 -2.93 3.63
C HIS A 58 12.87 -2.25 2.57
N ILE A 59 14.03 -2.85 2.30
CA ILE A 59 14.99 -2.31 1.34
C ILE A 59 14.65 -2.79 -0.08
N CYS A 60 14.60 -1.85 -1.03
CA CYS A 60 14.51 -2.12 -2.46
C CYS A 60 15.58 -1.35 -3.21
N ARG A 61 16.43 -2.06 -3.97
CA ARG A 61 17.48 -1.41 -4.77
C ARG A 61 17.03 -1.01 -6.17
N CYS A 62 15.92 -1.54 -6.67
CA CYS A 62 15.56 -1.44 -8.08
C CYS A 62 14.53 -0.34 -8.39
N THR A 63 13.49 -0.17 -7.57
CA THR A 63 12.30 0.61 -7.97
C THR A 63 12.22 2.02 -7.41
N GLY A 64 13.07 2.37 -6.44
CA GLY A 64 13.02 3.69 -5.79
C GLY A 64 11.79 3.92 -4.90
N TYR A 65 11.14 2.84 -4.44
CA TYR A 65 10.07 2.82 -3.40
C TYR A 65 8.71 3.42 -3.79
N VAL A 66 8.66 4.53 -4.52
CA VAL A 66 7.43 5.29 -4.82
C VAL A 66 6.30 4.41 -5.36
N ARG A 67 6.61 3.42 -6.21
CA ARG A 67 5.61 2.51 -6.77
C ARG A 67 5.03 1.51 -5.77
N TYR A 68 5.79 1.11 -4.75
CA TYR A 68 5.22 0.31 -3.65
C TYR A 68 4.27 1.17 -2.82
N TYR A 69 4.67 2.40 -2.51
CA TYR A 69 3.88 3.32 -1.69
C TYR A 69 2.55 3.65 -2.36
N ASN A 70 2.59 4.02 -3.66
CA ASN A 70 1.39 4.30 -4.44
C ASN A 70 0.44 3.10 -4.49
N ALA A 71 0.96 1.88 -4.61
CA ALA A 71 0.14 0.67 -4.65
C ALA A 71 -0.53 0.39 -3.31
N VAL A 72 0.20 0.52 -2.19
CA VAL A 72 -0.38 0.30 -0.85
C VAL A 72 -1.40 1.39 -0.53
N ARG A 73 -1.10 2.64 -0.87
CA ARG A 73 -2.03 3.76 -0.75
C ARG A 73 -3.33 3.50 -1.50
N ASP A 74 -3.24 3.01 -2.74
CA ASP A 74 -4.40 2.70 -3.54
C ASP A 74 -5.26 1.58 -2.90
N VAL A 75 -4.62 0.52 -2.39
CA VAL A 75 -5.31 -0.54 -1.63
C VAL A 75 -6.04 0.04 -0.42
N ILE A 76 -5.38 0.88 0.37
CA ILE A 76 -5.95 1.46 1.59
C ILE A 76 -7.15 2.35 1.25
N LEU A 77 -6.99 3.26 0.30
CA LEU A 77 -8.01 4.24 -0.05
C LEU A 77 -9.18 3.62 -0.82
N LYS A 78 -8.97 2.56 -1.59
CA LYS A 78 -10.07 1.87 -2.31
C LYS A 78 -10.84 0.90 -1.42
N THR A 79 -10.25 0.40 -0.33
CA THR A 79 -10.91 -0.56 0.57
C THR A 79 -11.76 0.18 1.61
N PRO A 80 -13.09 -0.04 1.65
CA PRO A 80 -13.95 0.57 2.66
C PRO A 80 -13.57 0.14 4.08
N GLY A 81 -13.62 1.08 5.02
CA GLY A 81 -13.39 0.81 6.45
C GLY A 81 -11.94 0.83 6.92
N LEU A 82 -10.95 1.08 6.05
CA LEU A 82 -9.54 1.20 6.47
C LEU A 82 -9.14 2.60 6.92
N THR A 83 -9.96 3.60 6.61
CA THR A 83 -9.72 5.00 6.99
C THR A 83 -10.92 5.65 7.64
N THR A 84 -10.68 6.60 8.56
CA THR A 84 -11.70 7.50 9.10
C THR A 84 -11.64 8.87 8.39
N GLY A 85 -12.76 9.61 8.37
CA GLY A 85 -12.83 10.95 7.75
C GLY A 85 -13.18 10.98 6.25
N LYS A 86 -13.39 12.18 5.71
CA LYS A 86 -13.72 12.39 4.29
C LYS A 86 -12.43 12.32 3.46
N ARG A 87 -12.45 11.52 2.38
CA ARG A 87 -11.38 11.52 1.36
C ARG A 87 -11.23 12.95 0.82
N SER A 88 -10.09 13.59 1.08
CA SER A 88 -9.74 14.86 0.46
C SER A 88 -9.63 14.68 -1.06
N LYS A 89 -10.36 15.49 -1.82
CA LYS A 89 -10.52 15.36 -3.28
C LYS A 89 -9.21 15.51 -4.08
N GLU A 90 -8.12 15.95 -3.47
CA GLU A 90 -6.81 16.14 -4.14
C GLU A 90 -6.09 14.83 -4.49
N VAL A 91 -6.37 13.75 -3.77
CA VAL A 91 -5.67 12.47 -3.91
C VAL A 91 -5.98 11.76 -5.24
N VAL A 92 -7.14 12.03 -5.84
CA VAL A 92 -7.64 11.34 -7.05
C VAL A 92 -7.03 11.88 -8.35
N ASN A 93 -6.38 13.06 -8.33
CA ASN A 93 -5.99 13.76 -9.56
C ASN A 93 -4.53 13.60 -10.02
N ASN A 94 -3.70 12.81 -9.34
CA ASN A 94 -2.35 12.49 -9.83
C ASN A 94 -2.29 11.03 -10.25
N GLY A 95 -2.85 10.77 -11.44
CA GLY A 95 -2.67 9.54 -12.21
C GLY A 95 -1.34 9.48 -12.93
#